data_AF-A0A1R0LT91-F1
#
_entry.id   AF-A0A1R0LT91-F1
#
_cell.length_a   1.000
_cell.length_b   1.000
_cell.length_c   1.000
_cell.angle_alpha   90.00
_cell.angle_beta   90.00
_cell.angle_gamma   90.00
#
_symmetry.space_group_name_H-M   'P 1'
#
loop_
_entity.id
_entity.type
_entity.pdbx_description
1 polymer ?
#
loop_
_entity_poly.entity_id
_entity_poly.type
_entity_poly.pdbx_seq_one_letter_code
_entity_poly.pdbx_strand_id
1 'polypeptide(L)'
;MDGAVVRDRWLGFAPANEEEIAAAEARLGRTLPPSLREFLAVTNGWRDAGCFIYRLAGTAELEWLADSDRSYLIEIYDELTEGDAESEDDEEGADVINEAEVLRRSLLVSLDGDAADVFLDPGEVNERGEWTAYWLASWSGNGLEPFDSFYELMYDQYKSFHALRKPEGETKDSWDAKVEEARLATLRGEIEGPLEVLAEAEEFGNERALLLRFQMLVMLGGGEHEAKISHVVDCAHHPSILQHPIFVAELLPLVFAEDRTRYLPHGWSTLQSCKENGTDWLQSLIADHEARRATPEFQISYGNAEFNAAVHRIVDRLTADPAFQVRDLYEEQRRNATYEQMWVDGQLTIRMEMPTLTTSAVLISEESEDAVAADSEVPDPFGDYERARERQRQLVDAAWPELKEAIRLWRPLHEDHIAPVVLFADPVLAEMITEERGREVLSMCRTGE
;
A
#
# COMPACT_ATOMS: atom_id res chain seq x y z
N MET A 1 20.17 1.97 27.55
CA MET A 1 21.16 2.94 27.03
C MET A 1 22.35 3.03 27.97
N ASP A 2 23.56 3.07 27.41
CA ASP A 2 24.81 3.35 28.12
C ASP A 2 24.76 4.74 28.79
N GLY A 3 25.27 4.86 30.02
CA GLY A 3 25.27 6.11 30.79
C GLY A 3 26.14 7.22 30.18
N ALA A 4 27.03 6.91 29.23
CA ALA A 4 27.73 7.92 28.43
C ALA A 4 26.82 8.56 27.37
N VAL A 5 26.05 7.76 26.63
CA VAL A 5 25.12 8.20 25.58
C VAL A 5 24.08 9.19 26.13
N VAL A 6 23.51 8.90 27.29
CA VAL A 6 22.49 9.78 27.92
C VAL A 6 23.07 11.12 28.35
N ARG A 7 24.35 11.16 28.74
CA ARG A 7 25.03 12.39 29.17
C ARG A 7 25.42 13.26 27.98
N ASP A 8 25.97 12.64 26.94
CA ASP A 8 26.52 13.34 25.79
C ASP A 8 25.46 13.59 24.70
N ARG A 9 24.27 12.97 24.83
CA ARG A 9 23.18 13.00 23.85
C ARG A 9 23.65 12.64 22.43
N TRP A 10 24.57 11.68 22.36
CA TRP A 10 25.24 11.24 21.13
C TRP A 10 25.28 9.71 21.10
N LEU A 11 24.78 9.12 20.02
CA LEU A 11 24.77 7.66 19.81
C LEU A 11 26.09 7.15 19.22
N GLY A 12 26.80 8.02 18.50
CA GLY A 12 28.06 7.69 17.86
C GLY A 12 29.22 7.48 18.85
N PHE A 13 30.34 7.07 18.28
CA PHE A 13 31.62 6.94 18.96
C PHE A 13 32.53 8.13 18.60
N ALA A 14 33.76 8.13 19.10
CA ALA A 14 34.75 9.12 18.67
C ALA A 14 35.00 8.97 17.16
N PRO A 15 35.24 10.08 16.42
CA PRO A 15 35.54 10.02 14.99
C PRO A 15 36.82 9.23 14.72
N ALA A 16 36.85 8.51 13.60
CA ALA A 16 38.07 7.89 13.10
C ALA A 16 38.95 8.94 12.44
N ASN A 17 40.25 8.88 12.70
CA ASN A 17 41.21 9.70 11.96
C ASN A 17 41.60 9.03 10.63
N GLU A 18 42.26 9.79 9.77
CA GLU A 18 42.71 9.35 8.44
C GLU A 18 43.61 8.10 8.50
N GLU A 19 44.47 7.97 9.52
CA GLU A 19 45.37 6.82 9.66
C GLU A 19 44.58 5.55 10.03
N GLU A 20 43.55 5.67 10.87
CA GLU A 20 42.67 4.55 11.25
C GLU A 20 41.83 4.06 10.06
N ILE A 21 41.30 4.99 9.26
CA ILE A 21 40.56 4.66 8.04
C ILE A 21 41.48 4.01 7.01
N ALA A 22 42.66 4.60 6.73
CA ALA A 22 43.63 4.03 5.80
C ALA A 22 44.13 2.65 6.25
N ALA A 23 44.26 2.42 7.56
CA ALA A 23 44.60 1.10 8.10
C ALA A 23 43.49 0.08 7.89
N ALA A 24 42.21 0.47 8.01
CA ALA A 24 41.08 -0.39 7.68
C ALA A 24 41.04 -0.73 6.18
N GLU A 25 41.23 0.25 5.31
CA GLU A 25 41.30 0.05 3.85
C GLU A 25 42.46 -0.88 3.46
N ALA A 26 43.63 -0.69 4.07
CA ALA A 26 44.78 -1.56 3.85
C ALA A 26 44.53 -3.00 4.32
N ARG A 27 43.81 -3.17 5.44
CA ARG A 27 43.44 -4.48 5.99
C ARG A 27 42.40 -5.18 5.11
N LEU A 28 41.41 -4.45 4.61
CA LEU A 28 40.35 -4.98 3.74
C LEU A 28 40.80 -5.15 2.28
N GLY A 29 41.88 -4.48 1.88
CA GLY A 29 42.43 -4.53 0.52
C GLY A 29 41.65 -3.69 -0.50
N ARG A 30 40.80 -2.77 -0.04
CA ARG A 30 39.94 -1.90 -0.84
C ARG A 30 39.84 -0.52 -0.19
N THR A 31 39.73 0.52 -1.00
CA THR A 31 39.31 1.85 -0.53
C THR A 31 37.82 1.80 -0.21
N LEU A 32 37.41 2.31 0.95
CA LEU A 32 35.99 2.29 1.36
C LEU A 32 35.16 3.25 0.48
N PRO A 33 33.86 2.98 0.29
CA PRO A 33 33.00 3.89 -0.44
C PRO A 33 32.91 5.26 0.28
N PRO A 34 32.79 6.38 -0.47
CA PRO A 34 32.91 7.72 0.09
C PRO A 34 31.99 7.98 1.30
N SER A 35 30.72 7.58 1.23
CA SER A 35 29.75 7.80 2.31
C SER A 35 30.09 7.05 3.60
N LEU A 36 30.57 5.81 3.52
CA LEU A 36 31.04 5.07 4.71
C LEU A 36 32.29 5.74 5.31
N ARG A 37 33.20 6.20 4.45
CA ARG A 37 34.42 6.88 4.89
C ARG A 37 34.11 8.19 5.61
N GLU A 38 33.21 9.00 5.05
CA GLU A 38 32.74 10.24 5.67
C GLU A 38 32.03 9.95 7.01
N PHE A 39 31.18 8.93 7.04
CA PHE A 39 30.52 8.49 8.27
C PHE A 39 31.53 8.14 9.36
N LEU A 40 32.54 7.32 9.05
CA LEU A 40 33.58 6.93 10.00
C LEU A 40 34.42 8.12 10.50
N ALA A 41 34.67 9.11 9.64
CA ALA A 41 35.35 10.35 10.00
C ALA A 41 34.53 11.24 10.95
N VAL A 42 33.22 11.07 11.01
CA VAL A 42 32.33 11.71 12.01
C VAL A 42 32.17 10.84 13.25
N THR A 43 32.06 9.52 13.08
CA THR A 43 31.80 8.56 14.14
C THR A 43 32.35 7.17 13.79
N ASN A 44 33.31 6.68 14.56
CA ASN A 44 33.95 5.38 14.31
C ASN A 44 33.08 4.21 14.80
N GLY A 45 31.97 3.97 14.10
CA GLY A 45 30.88 3.07 14.50
C GLY A 45 29.66 3.84 15.00
N TRP A 46 28.55 3.15 15.24
CA TRP A 46 27.29 3.77 15.67
C TRP A 46 26.44 2.81 16.51
N ARG A 47 25.50 3.35 17.29
CA ARG A 47 24.54 2.58 18.09
C ARG A 47 23.13 2.92 17.68
N ASP A 48 22.25 1.92 17.66
CA ASP A 48 20.83 2.08 17.31
C ASP A 48 20.67 2.78 15.93
N ALA A 49 21.26 2.17 14.90
CA ALA A 49 21.06 2.57 13.51
C ALA A 49 19.67 2.07 13.06
N GLY A 50 18.70 2.97 13.07
CA GLY A 50 17.30 2.61 12.83
C GLY A 50 16.66 1.91 14.03
N CYS A 51 15.76 0.97 13.76
CA CYS A 51 15.08 0.22 14.81
C CYS A 51 15.65 -1.18 15.07
N PHE A 52 16.40 -1.72 14.10
CA PHE A 52 16.75 -3.14 14.10
C PHE A 52 18.26 -3.40 14.01
N ILE A 53 19.11 -2.39 13.81
CA ILE A 53 20.56 -2.54 13.95
C ILE A 53 21.01 -1.82 15.22
N TYR A 54 21.45 -2.60 16.20
CA TYR A 54 21.86 -2.09 17.50
C TYR A 54 23.28 -1.53 17.48
N ARG A 55 24.15 -2.03 16.57
CA ARG A 55 25.52 -1.55 16.45
C ARG A 55 26.09 -1.68 15.05
N LEU A 56 26.71 -0.59 14.57
CA LEU A 56 27.55 -0.58 13.37
C LEU A 56 29.04 -0.62 13.74
N ALA A 57 29.81 -1.32 12.90
CA ALA A 57 31.25 -1.48 13.03
C ALA A 57 32.01 -0.15 12.83
N GLY A 58 33.08 0.01 13.60
CA GLY A 58 34.13 1.00 13.32
C GLY A 58 35.23 0.43 12.41
N THR A 59 36.22 1.26 12.08
CA THR A 59 37.40 0.95 11.27
C THR A 59 38.15 -0.32 11.72
N ALA A 60 38.19 -0.58 13.03
CA ALA A 60 38.86 -1.75 13.58
C ALA A 60 38.02 -3.04 13.48
N GLU A 61 36.70 -2.92 13.34
CA GLU A 61 35.74 -4.03 13.43
C GLU A 61 35.14 -4.42 12.07
N LEU A 62 35.23 -3.55 11.05
CA LEU A 62 34.77 -3.87 9.69
C LEU A 62 35.46 -5.12 9.15
N GLU A 63 34.70 -6.07 8.62
CA GLU A 63 35.23 -7.34 8.08
C GLU A 63 34.38 -7.87 6.93
N TRP A 64 34.98 -8.71 6.09
CA TRP A 64 34.26 -9.40 5.01
C TRP A 64 33.33 -10.45 5.60
N LEU A 65 32.10 -10.57 5.07
CA LEU A 65 31.13 -11.54 5.57
C LEU A 65 31.68 -12.98 5.56
N ALA A 66 32.41 -13.34 4.50
CA ALA A 66 33.03 -14.65 4.35
C ALA A 66 34.06 -15.00 5.45
N ASP A 67 34.65 -13.98 6.08
CA ASP A 67 35.64 -14.14 7.15
C ASP A 67 35.03 -14.00 8.56
N SER A 68 33.73 -13.68 8.65
CA SER A 68 33.02 -13.44 9.91
C SER A 68 32.37 -14.72 10.48
N ASP A 69 31.89 -14.62 11.72
CA ASP A 69 31.05 -15.65 12.34
C ASP A 69 29.64 -15.75 11.72
N ARG A 70 29.27 -14.82 10.83
CA ARG A 70 28.01 -14.80 10.06
C ARG A 70 28.13 -15.37 8.65
N SER A 71 29.28 -15.96 8.31
CA SER A 71 29.49 -16.65 7.02
C SER A 71 28.45 -17.73 6.70
N TYR A 72 27.76 -18.29 7.71
CA TYR A 72 26.65 -19.23 7.51
C TYR A 72 25.49 -18.67 6.68
N LEU A 73 25.31 -17.33 6.62
CA LEU A 73 24.30 -16.70 5.77
C LEU A 73 24.55 -17.02 4.29
N ILE A 74 25.82 -17.13 3.88
CA ILE A 74 26.17 -17.51 2.51
C ILE A 74 25.62 -18.91 2.18
N GLU A 75 25.78 -19.87 3.10
CA GLU A 75 25.33 -21.26 2.91
C GLU A 75 23.81 -21.33 2.78
N ILE A 76 23.07 -20.62 3.65
CA ILE A 76 21.60 -20.56 3.60
C ILE A 76 21.12 -20.08 2.23
N TYR A 77 21.68 -18.97 1.73
CA TYR A 77 21.24 -18.40 0.45
C TYR A 77 21.73 -19.20 -0.76
N ASP A 78 22.82 -19.95 -0.64
CA ASP A 78 23.26 -20.90 -1.67
C ASP A 78 22.24 -22.04 -1.80
N GLU A 79 21.81 -22.62 -0.68
CA GLU A 79 20.79 -23.69 -0.65
C GLU A 79 19.43 -23.22 -1.19
N LEU A 80 19.02 -21.98 -0.87
CA LEU A 80 17.78 -21.40 -1.43
C LEU A 80 17.87 -21.22 -2.95
N THR A 81 19.02 -20.77 -3.45
CA THR A 81 19.26 -20.62 -4.90
C THR A 81 19.22 -21.96 -5.63
N GLU A 82 19.74 -23.03 -5.01
CA GLU A 82 19.69 -24.39 -5.58
C GLU A 82 18.27 -24.99 -5.56
N GLY A 83 17.46 -24.67 -4.53
CA GLY A 83 16.08 -25.15 -4.39
C GLY A 83 15.09 -24.54 -5.38
N ASP A 84 15.25 -23.25 -5.69
CA ASP A 84 14.40 -22.54 -6.68
C ASP A 84 14.71 -22.95 -8.14
N ALA A 85 15.86 -23.58 -8.39
CA ALA A 85 16.23 -24.09 -9.71
C ALA A 85 15.47 -25.37 -10.13
N GLU A 86 14.74 -26.02 -9.21
CA GLU A 86 13.94 -27.23 -9.51
C GLU A 86 12.51 -26.94 -10.01
N SER A 87 12.05 -25.69 -10.02
CA SER A 87 10.78 -25.29 -10.68
C SER A 87 11.01 -24.91 -12.14
N GLU A 88 10.85 -25.89 -13.05
CA GLU A 88 11.05 -25.74 -14.51
C GLU A 88 10.04 -24.80 -15.24
N ASP A 89 9.18 -24.05 -14.53
CA ASP A 89 8.09 -23.26 -15.14
C ASP A 89 8.26 -21.72 -15.07
N ASP A 90 9.36 -21.18 -14.54
CA ASP A 90 9.62 -19.74 -14.57
C ASP A 90 10.46 -19.34 -15.79
N GLU A 91 9.77 -19.03 -16.90
CA GLU A 91 10.35 -18.36 -18.07
C GLU A 91 10.94 -16.98 -17.68
N GLU A 92 12.28 -16.89 -17.77
CA GLU A 92 13.08 -15.68 -18.06
C GLU A 92 12.76 -14.37 -17.29
N GLY A 93 13.42 -14.20 -16.14
CA GLY A 93 13.76 -12.88 -15.60
C GLY A 93 15.28 -12.68 -15.62
N ALA A 94 15.81 -11.89 -16.56
CA ALA A 94 17.25 -11.70 -16.77
C ALA A 94 18.01 -10.92 -15.67
N ASP A 95 17.41 -10.68 -14.50
CA ASP A 95 17.95 -9.80 -13.44
C ASP A 95 17.80 -10.37 -12.01
N VAL A 96 17.66 -11.69 -11.83
CA VAL A 96 17.67 -12.27 -10.48
C VAL A 96 19.09 -12.18 -9.92
N ILE A 97 19.28 -11.30 -8.93
CA ILE A 97 20.54 -11.16 -8.20
C ILE A 97 20.88 -12.51 -7.58
N ASN A 98 22.07 -13.04 -7.86
CA ASN A 98 22.58 -14.18 -7.11
C ASN A 98 22.99 -13.70 -5.71
N GLU A 99 22.05 -13.77 -4.76
CA GLU A 99 22.20 -13.22 -3.42
C GLU A 99 23.36 -13.87 -2.65
N ALA A 100 23.56 -15.19 -2.83
CA ALA A 100 24.69 -15.90 -2.24
C ALA A 100 26.04 -15.34 -2.70
N GLU A 101 26.17 -15.02 -4.00
CA GLU A 101 27.39 -14.43 -4.55
C GLU A 101 27.62 -12.98 -4.08
N VAL A 102 26.54 -12.21 -3.94
CA VAL A 102 26.61 -10.87 -3.34
C VAL A 102 27.09 -10.97 -1.90
N LEU A 103 26.52 -11.87 -1.10
CA LEU A 103 26.92 -12.10 0.29
C LEU A 103 28.39 -12.52 0.41
N ARG A 104 28.87 -13.43 -0.43
CA ARG A 104 30.28 -13.91 -0.41
C ARG A 104 31.31 -12.80 -0.51
N ARG A 105 31.03 -11.77 -1.30
CA ARG A 105 31.96 -10.65 -1.55
C ARG A 105 31.64 -9.39 -0.74
N SER A 106 30.57 -9.41 0.05
CA SER A 106 30.09 -8.24 0.77
C SER A 106 30.89 -7.97 2.05
N LEU A 107 31.09 -6.69 2.33
CA LEU A 107 31.59 -6.19 3.61
C LEU A 107 30.43 -6.17 4.61
N LEU A 108 30.58 -6.81 5.77
CA LEU A 108 29.61 -6.76 6.86
C LEU A 108 29.84 -5.48 7.69
N VAL A 109 28.82 -4.63 7.78
CA VAL A 109 28.88 -3.35 8.49
C VAL A 109 28.15 -3.40 9.84
N SER A 110 27.08 -4.20 9.96
CA SER A 110 26.39 -4.43 11.23
C SER A 110 27.16 -5.41 12.11
N LEU A 111 27.23 -5.12 13.41
CA LEU A 111 27.78 -6.01 14.44
C LEU A 111 26.72 -6.67 15.29
N ASP A 112 25.55 -6.04 15.43
CA ASP A 112 24.46 -6.53 16.25
C ASP A 112 23.14 -5.96 15.75
N GLY A 113 22.11 -6.79 15.68
CA GLY A 113 20.80 -6.45 15.10
C GLY A 113 19.75 -7.51 15.38
N ASP A 114 18.48 -7.18 15.12
CA ASP A 114 17.33 -8.05 15.33
C ASP A 114 17.11 -9.00 14.15
N ALA A 115 18.00 -9.99 14.06
CA ALA A 115 18.10 -10.90 12.91
C ALA A 115 18.09 -10.14 11.57
N ALA A 116 18.74 -8.98 11.59
CA ALA A 116 18.89 -8.04 10.49
C ALA A 116 20.34 -7.59 10.36
N ASP A 117 20.77 -7.35 9.13
CA ASP A 117 22.16 -7.09 8.77
C ASP A 117 22.30 -6.03 7.67
N VAL A 118 23.44 -5.34 7.69
CA VAL A 118 23.83 -4.32 6.71
C VAL A 118 25.12 -4.73 6.03
N PHE A 119 25.08 -4.75 4.71
CA PHE A 119 26.21 -5.15 3.86
C PHE A 119 26.56 -4.05 2.85
N LEU A 120 27.81 -4.07 2.37
CA LEU A 120 28.25 -3.27 1.22
C LEU A 120 28.95 -4.16 0.20
N ASP A 121 28.49 -4.11 -1.05
CA ASP A 121 29.01 -4.93 -2.13
C ASP A 121 30.00 -4.16 -3.04
N PRO A 122 31.30 -4.47 -3.01
CA PRO A 122 32.28 -3.85 -3.91
C PRO A 122 32.19 -4.32 -5.37
N GLY A 123 31.34 -5.30 -5.68
CA GLY A 123 31.09 -5.79 -7.04
C GLY A 123 30.24 -4.83 -7.89
N GLU A 124 29.38 -4.06 -7.24
CA GLU A 124 28.51 -3.06 -7.85
C GLU A 124 28.88 -1.67 -7.35
N VAL A 125 29.57 -0.90 -8.18
CA VAL A 125 30.07 0.44 -7.83
C VAL A 125 29.47 1.46 -8.78
N ASN A 126 28.76 2.45 -8.24
CA ASN A 126 28.11 3.48 -9.06
C ASN A 126 29.09 4.59 -9.47
N GLU A 127 28.61 5.56 -10.26
CA GLU A 127 29.41 6.67 -10.80
C GLU A 127 30.07 7.56 -9.72
N ARG A 128 29.55 7.54 -8.48
CA ARG A 128 30.09 8.29 -7.34
C ARG A 128 31.20 7.53 -6.60
N GLY A 129 31.46 6.28 -6.98
CA GLY A 129 32.36 5.38 -6.26
C GLY A 129 31.72 4.75 -5.01
N GLU A 130 30.40 4.89 -4.85
CA GLU A 130 29.66 4.22 -3.79
C GLU A 130 29.44 2.76 -4.17
N TRP A 131 29.49 1.90 -3.15
CA TRP A 131 29.13 0.49 -3.26
C TRP A 131 27.64 0.35 -3.01
N THR A 132 26.98 -0.57 -3.71
CA THR A 132 25.60 -0.93 -3.39
C THR A 132 25.54 -1.43 -1.95
N ALA A 133 24.62 -0.87 -1.18
CA ALA A 133 24.36 -1.29 0.18
C ALA A 133 23.15 -2.22 0.20
N TYR A 134 23.18 -3.19 1.11
CA TYR A 134 22.07 -4.11 1.27
C TYR A 134 21.58 -4.14 2.71
N TRP A 135 20.27 -4.06 2.86
CA TRP A 135 19.57 -4.40 4.08
C TRP A 135 19.04 -5.83 3.97
N LEU A 136 19.23 -6.62 5.02
CA LEU A 136 18.65 -7.96 5.11
C LEU A 136 17.96 -8.12 6.45
N ALA A 137 16.73 -8.63 6.45
CA ALA A 137 16.02 -9.01 7.67
C ALA A 137 15.38 -10.38 7.48
N SER A 138 15.87 -11.38 8.21
CA SER A 138 15.46 -12.79 7.99
C SER A 138 13.97 -13.06 8.30
N TRP A 139 13.34 -12.20 9.12
CA TRP A 139 11.91 -12.27 9.43
C TRP A 139 11.02 -11.56 8.41
N SER A 140 11.58 -10.77 7.48
CA SER A 140 10.78 -10.03 6.50
C SER A 140 10.21 -10.94 5.40
N GLY A 141 10.84 -12.10 5.17
CA GLY A 141 10.56 -12.95 4.01
C GLY A 141 11.07 -12.37 2.69
N ASN A 142 11.64 -11.17 2.70
CA ASN A 142 12.31 -10.56 1.56
C ASN A 142 13.79 -10.96 1.57
N GLY A 143 14.38 -11.02 0.37
CA GLY A 143 15.81 -11.20 0.18
C GLY A 143 16.62 -9.94 0.50
N LEU A 144 17.73 -9.76 -0.20
CA LEU A 144 18.57 -8.58 -0.08
C LEU A 144 17.88 -7.36 -0.67
N GLU A 145 17.66 -6.33 0.15
CA GLU A 145 17.09 -5.06 -0.29
C GLU A 145 18.21 -4.09 -0.68
N PRO A 146 18.35 -3.72 -1.97
CA PRO A 146 19.45 -2.89 -2.46
C PRO A 146 19.22 -1.39 -2.25
N PHE A 147 20.30 -0.66 -1.97
CA PHE A 147 20.38 0.78 -1.91
C PHE A 147 21.60 1.29 -2.68
N ASP A 148 21.48 2.44 -3.32
CA ASP A 148 22.55 3.04 -4.15
C ASP A 148 23.86 3.34 -3.39
N SER A 149 23.82 3.44 -2.06
CA SER A 149 24.98 3.72 -1.22
C SER A 149 24.71 3.44 0.25
N PHE A 150 25.78 3.42 1.06
CA PHE A 150 25.65 3.37 2.52
C PHE A 150 24.88 4.57 3.08
N TYR A 151 25.02 5.77 2.49
CA TYR A 151 24.24 6.95 2.89
C TYR A 151 22.73 6.73 2.72
N GLU A 152 22.29 6.25 1.55
CA GLU A 152 20.86 6.04 1.28
C GLU A 152 20.26 5.01 2.23
N LEU A 153 20.97 3.91 2.49
CA LEU A 153 20.53 2.92 3.47
C LEU A 153 20.43 3.54 4.87
N MET A 154 21.43 4.30 5.31
CA MET A 154 21.40 4.93 6.63
C MET A 154 20.30 5.99 6.76
N TYR A 155 20.01 6.72 5.69
CA TYR A 155 18.88 7.65 5.65
C TYR A 155 17.55 6.91 5.71
N ASP A 156 17.45 5.74 5.08
CA ASP A 156 16.27 4.88 5.19
C ASP A 156 16.05 4.35 6.61
N GLN A 157 17.12 3.89 7.27
CA GLN A 157 17.07 3.52 8.69
C GLN A 157 16.64 4.68 9.58
N TYR A 158 17.04 5.91 9.25
CA TYR A 158 16.60 7.11 9.94
C TYR A 158 15.09 7.39 9.75
N LYS A 159 14.56 7.25 8.53
CA LYS A 159 13.11 7.33 8.25
C LYS A 159 12.34 6.29 9.05
N SER A 160 12.78 5.02 8.98
CA SER A 160 12.19 3.89 9.72
C SER A 160 12.17 4.11 11.24
N PHE A 161 13.25 4.69 11.80
CA PHE A 161 13.28 5.08 13.21
C PHE A 161 12.19 6.09 13.54
N HIS A 162 12.03 7.14 12.72
CA HIS A 162 10.96 8.12 12.93
C HIS A 162 9.56 7.49 12.78
N ALA A 163 9.38 6.63 11.79
CA ALA A 163 8.09 5.97 11.53
C ALA A 163 7.64 5.09 12.70
N LEU A 164 8.56 4.29 13.24
CA LEU A 164 8.25 3.31 14.30
C LEU A 164 8.28 3.93 15.70
N ARG A 165 9.23 4.83 15.98
CA ARG A 165 9.42 5.40 17.33
C ARG A 165 8.67 6.70 17.55
N LYS A 166 8.28 7.41 16.49
CA LYS A 166 7.58 8.70 16.52
C LYS A 166 8.18 9.67 17.55
N PRO A 167 9.51 9.91 17.53
CA PRO A 167 10.15 10.77 18.51
C PRO A 167 9.71 12.23 18.32
N GLU A 168 9.57 12.95 19.42
CA GLU A 168 9.38 14.41 19.40
C GLU A 168 10.65 15.13 18.94
N GLY A 169 10.51 16.23 18.20
CA GLY A 169 11.64 17.08 17.84
C GLY A 169 11.50 17.74 16.46
N GLU A 170 12.58 18.42 16.05
CA GLU A 170 12.62 19.28 14.86
C GLU A 170 12.22 18.54 13.57
N THR A 171 12.62 17.28 13.41
CA THR A 171 12.23 16.48 12.23
C THR A 171 10.73 16.28 12.14
N LYS A 172 10.08 15.95 13.26
CA LYS A 172 8.63 15.79 13.34
C LYS A 172 7.94 17.14 13.04
N ASP A 173 8.38 18.20 13.71
CA ASP A 173 7.81 19.54 13.53
C ASP A 173 7.94 20.04 12.08
N SER A 174 9.09 19.78 11.44
CA SER A 174 9.37 20.11 10.05
C SER A 174 8.45 19.35 9.10
N TRP A 175 8.26 18.05 9.31
CA TRP A 175 7.32 17.25 8.51
C TRP A 175 5.87 17.68 8.72
N ASP A 176 5.46 17.96 9.95
CA ASP A 176 4.11 18.46 10.24
C ASP A 176 3.83 19.79 9.50
N ALA A 177 4.81 20.69 9.45
CA ALA A 177 4.71 21.94 8.68
C ALA A 177 4.65 21.69 7.16
N LYS A 178 5.52 20.84 6.60
CA LYS A 178 5.51 20.48 5.17
C LYS A 178 4.19 19.81 4.76
N VAL A 179 3.63 18.95 5.61
CA VAL A 179 2.34 18.29 5.37
C VAL A 179 1.21 19.32 5.32
N GLU A 180 1.24 20.33 6.19
CA GLU A 180 0.26 21.43 6.12
C GLU A 180 0.41 22.26 4.84
N GLU A 181 1.64 22.56 4.42
CA GLU A 181 1.90 23.26 3.16
C GLU A 181 1.41 22.45 1.95
N ALA A 182 1.67 21.14 1.94
CA ALA A 182 1.19 20.22 0.91
C ALA A 182 -0.34 20.17 0.89
N ARG A 183 -1.00 20.06 2.04
CA ARG A 183 -2.47 20.11 2.15
C ARG A 183 -3.05 21.38 1.53
N LEU A 184 -2.47 22.54 1.85
CA LEU A 184 -2.90 23.83 1.31
C LEU A 184 -2.65 23.94 -0.21
N ALA A 185 -1.55 23.36 -0.70
CA ALA A 185 -1.26 23.27 -2.13
C ALA A 185 -2.28 22.37 -2.86
N THR A 186 -2.65 21.24 -2.28
CA THR A 186 -3.72 20.39 -2.80
C THR A 186 -5.05 21.13 -2.89
N LEU A 187 -5.41 21.92 -1.87
CA LEU A 187 -6.63 22.75 -1.92
C LEU A 187 -6.59 23.84 -2.99
N ARG A 188 -5.40 24.28 -3.42
CA ARG A 188 -5.23 25.18 -4.58
C ARG A 188 -5.25 24.46 -5.93
N GLY A 189 -5.39 23.14 -5.95
CA GLY A 189 -5.43 22.33 -7.16
C GLY A 189 -4.06 21.83 -7.62
N GLU A 190 -3.03 21.91 -6.79
CA GLU A 190 -1.72 21.30 -7.07
C GLU A 190 -1.78 19.79 -6.76
N ILE A 191 -1.21 18.93 -7.61
CA ILE A 191 -1.31 17.46 -7.46
C ILE A 191 0.06 16.83 -7.22
N GLU A 192 0.97 16.94 -8.19
CA GLU A 192 2.24 16.18 -8.16
C GLU A 192 3.14 16.61 -7.00
N GLY A 193 3.37 17.92 -6.82
CA GLY A 193 4.22 18.44 -5.74
C GLY A 193 3.74 18.04 -4.33
N PRO A 194 2.44 18.23 -4.00
CA PRO A 194 1.90 17.74 -2.73
C PRO A 194 2.01 16.23 -2.56
N LEU A 195 1.78 15.43 -3.60
CA LEU A 195 1.91 13.97 -3.51
C LEU A 195 3.33 13.54 -3.16
N GLU A 196 4.34 14.13 -3.77
CA GLU A 196 5.75 13.84 -3.46
C GLU A 196 6.07 14.13 -1.99
N VAL A 197 5.65 15.29 -1.48
CA VAL A 197 5.86 15.68 -0.07
C VAL A 197 5.12 14.75 0.89
N LEU A 198 3.86 14.40 0.57
CA LEU A 198 3.06 13.52 1.42
C LEU A 198 3.61 12.09 1.43
N ALA A 199 4.11 11.59 0.30
CA ALA A 199 4.76 10.28 0.21
C ALA A 199 6.03 10.24 1.08
N GLU A 200 6.89 11.25 0.98
CA GLU A 200 8.09 11.31 1.82
C GLU A 200 7.73 11.44 3.31
N ALA A 201 6.75 12.27 3.66
CA ALA A 201 6.31 12.42 5.05
C ALA A 201 5.70 11.13 5.63
N GLU A 202 5.02 10.33 4.81
CA GLU A 202 4.49 9.02 5.20
C GLU A 202 5.62 8.04 5.54
N GLU A 203 6.75 8.06 4.82
CA GLU A 203 7.93 7.24 5.15
C GLU A 203 8.54 7.58 6.52
N PHE A 204 8.30 8.81 7.02
CA PHE A 204 8.62 9.21 8.40
C PHE A 204 7.51 8.85 9.42
N GLY A 205 6.47 8.14 9.00
CA GLY A 205 5.32 7.70 9.80
C GLY A 205 4.29 8.79 10.10
N ASN A 206 4.19 9.82 9.26
CA ASN A 206 3.19 10.86 9.43
C ASN A 206 1.79 10.36 9.02
N GLU A 207 0.96 10.00 10.01
CA GLU A 207 -0.41 9.49 9.78
C GLU A 207 -1.33 10.49 9.07
N ARG A 208 -1.11 11.81 9.27
CA ARG A 208 -1.86 12.84 8.57
C ARG A 208 -1.47 12.87 7.08
N ALA A 209 -0.18 12.72 6.78
CA ALA A 209 0.30 12.63 5.41
C ALA A 209 -0.29 11.42 4.67
N LEU A 210 -0.28 10.24 5.33
CA LEU A 210 -0.93 9.02 4.83
C LEU A 210 -2.40 9.26 4.47
N LEU A 211 -3.16 9.88 5.39
CA LEU A 211 -4.59 10.14 5.19
C LEU A 211 -4.88 11.10 4.02
N LEU A 212 -4.05 12.14 3.86
CA LEU A 212 -4.16 13.10 2.76
C LEU A 212 -3.75 12.44 1.43
N ARG A 213 -2.62 11.73 1.41
CA ARG A 213 -2.12 11.01 0.24
C ARG A 213 -3.13 9.99 -0.24
N PHE A 214 -3.71 9.20 0.66
CA PHE A 214 -4.78 8.25 0.33
C PHE A 214 -5.95 8.92 -0.37
N GLN A 215 -6.43 10.07 0.15
CA GLN A 215 -7.54 10.79 -0.48
C GLN A 215 -7.21 11.22 -1.91
N MET A 216 -5.98 11.65 -2.16
CA MET A 216 -5.53 12.03 -3.50
C MET A 216 -5.40 10.80 -4.41
N LEU A 217 -4.73 9.74 -3.95
CA LEU A 217 -4.50 8.54 -4.76
C LEU A 217 -5.81 7.82 -5.12
N VAL A 218 -6.78 7.74 -4.21
CA VAL A 218 -8.11 7.19 -4.52
C VAL A 218 -8.77 7.97 -5.65
N MET A 219 -8.73 9.30 -5.61
CA MET A 219 -9.26 10.13 -6.70
C MET A 219 -8.50 9.89 -8.01
N LEU A 220 -7.18 9.68 -7.96
CA LEU A 220 -6.34 9.42 -9.12
C LEU A 220 -6.44 7.98 -9.66
N GLY A 221 -7.31 7.14 -9.07
CA GLY A 221 -7.40 5.74 -9.47
C GLY A 221 -6.14 4.94 -9.14
N GLY A 222 -5.40 5.36 -8.10
CA GLY A 222 -4.24 4.65 -7.59
C GLY A 222 -4.58 3.17 -7.39
N GLY A 223 -3.71 2.30 -7.90
CA GLY A 223 -3.98 0.87 -7.94
C GLY A 223 -4.07 0.25 -6.55
N GLU A 224 -4.39 -1.05 -6.52
CA GLU A 224 -4.41 -1.84 -5.29
C GLU A 224 -3.11 -1.77 -4.47
N HIS A 225 -1.98 -1.35 -5.03
CA HIS A 225 -0.73 -1.23 -4.28
C HIS A 225 -0.50 0.17 -3.70
N GLU A 226 -1.12 1.20 -4.26
CA GLU A 226 -0.84 2.60 -3.91
C GLU A 226 -1.93 3.22 -3.02
N ALA A 227 -3.19 2.81 -3.18
CA ALA A 227 -4.35 3.41 -2.51
C ALA A 227 -5.25 2.39 -1.80
N LYS A 228 -4.68 1.35 -1.19
CA LYS A 228 -5.45 0.31 -0.49
C LYS A 228 -6.05 0.86 0.81
N ILE A 229 -7.37 0.68 1.00
CA ILE A 229 -8.04 1.09 2.25
C ILE A 229 -7.45 0.38 3.48
N SER A 230 -6.95 -0.85 3.31
CA SER A 230 -6.26 -1.60 4.36
C SER A 230 -5.01 -0.91 4.89
N HIS A 231 -4.33 -0.11 4.05
CA HIS A 231 -3.13 0.63 4.45
C HIS A 231 -3.48 1.77 5.42
N VAL A 232 -4.63 2.41 5.22
CA VAL A 232 -5.07 3.53 6.08
C VAL A 232 -5.87 3.04 7.29
N VAL A 233 -6.60 1.94 7.14
CA VAL A 233 -7.43 1.32 8.17
C VAL A 233 -6.69 0.12 8.77
N ASP A 234 -5.48 0.37 9.25
CA ASP A 234 -4.70 -0.60 10.01
C ASP A 234 -4.79 -0.29 11.51
N CYS A 235 -5.46 -1.17 12.26
CA CYS A 235 -5.67 -1.01 13.70
C CYS A 235 -4.38 -1.09 14.52
N ALA A 236 -3.36 -1.78 14.02
CA ALA A 236 -2.08 -1.92 14.70
C ALA A 236 -1.17 -0.71 14.45
N HIS A 237 -1.24 -0.13 13.25
CA HIS A 237 -0.26 0.87 12.81
C HIS A 237 -0.78 2.32 12.84
N HIS A 238 -2.09 2.56 12.68
CA HIS A 238 -2.67 3.90 12.51
C HIS A 238 -3.88 4.19 13.42
N PRO A 239 -3.72 4.11 14.76
CA PRO A 239 -4.82 4.31 15.70
C PRO A 239 -5.41 5.73 15.67
N SER A 240 -4.64 6.76 15.28
CA SER A 240 -5.12 8.14 15.23
C SER A 240 -6.09 8.35 14.07
N ILE A 241 -5.89 7.65 12.96
CA ILE A 241 -6.79 7.70 11.79
C ILE A 241 -8.15 7.09 12.15
N LEU A 242 -8.18 5.98 12.89
CA LEU A 242 -9.43 5.35 13.33
C LEU A 242 -10.28 6.28 14.23
N GLN A 243 -9.61 7.12 15.02
CA GLN A 243 -10.26 8.09 15.89
C GLN A 243 -10.54 9.43 15.19
N HIS A 244 -10.07 9.59 13.96
CA HIS A 244 -10.20 10.82 13.21
C HIS A 244 -11.67 11.07 12.80
N PRO A 245 -12.16 12.33 12.81
CA PRO A 245 -13.57 12.64 12.53
C PRO A 245 -14.08 12.16 11.16
N ILE A 246 -13.19 12.01 10.17
CA ILE A 246 -13.57 11.56 8.83
C ILE A 246 -13.69 10.04 8.71
N PHE A 247 -13.21 9.26 9.68
CA PHE A 247 -13.21 7.79 9.58
C PHE A 247 -14.60 7.22 9.30
N VAL A 248 -15.59 7.61 10.09
CA VAL A 248 -16.97 7.10 9.96
C VAL A 248 -17.64 7.55 8.67
N ALA A 249 -17.35 8.78 8.22
CA ALA A 249 -18.00 9.40 7.07
C ALA A 249 -17.38 8.97 5.74
N GLU A 250 -16.06 8.85 5.69
CA GLU A 250 -15.29 8.66 4.44
C GLU A 250 -14.70 7.26 4.32
N LEU A 251 -14.05 6.74 5.38
CA LEU A 251 -13.27 5.50 5.30
C LEU A 251 -14.11 4.25 5.56
N LEU A 252 -15.00 4.29 6.55
CA LEU A 252 -15.84 3.13 6.91
C LEU A 252 -16.70 2.65 5.72
N PRO A 253 -17.37 3.52 4.93
CA PRO A 253 -18.07 3.08 3.72
C PRO A 253 -17.16 2.39 2.70
N LEU A 254 -15.90 2.83 2.57
CA LEU A 254 -14.92 2.22 1.67
C LEU A 254 -14.45 0.84 2.16
N VAL A 255 -14.28 0.66 3.47
CA VAL A 255 -14.00 -0.66 4.06
C VAL A 255 -15.09 -1.68 3.68
N PHE A 256 -16.35 -1.25 3.75
CA PHE A 256 -17.48 -2.09 3.34
C PHE A 256 -17.59 -2.29 1.82
N ALA A 257 -17.16 -1.32 1.03
CA ALA A 257 -17.14 -1.43 -0.42
C ALA A 257 -16.05 -2.39 -0.88
N GLU A 258 -14.85 -2.28 -0.33
CA GLU A 258 -13.72 -3.20 -0.53
C GLU A 258 -14.17 -4.64 -0.25
N ASP A 259 -14.74 -4.90 0.93
CA ASP A 259 -15.16 -6.24 1.33
C ASP A 259 -16.16 -6.88 0.35
N ARG A 260 -17.08 -6.07 -0.21
CA ARG A 260 -18.06 -6.51 -1.20
C ARG A 260 -17.42 -6.87 -2.55
N THR A 261 -16.41 -6.11 -2.99
CA THR A 261 -15.80 -6.26 -4.32
C THR A 261 -14.59 -7.18 -4.33
N ARG A 262 -14.26 -7.83 -3.20
CA ARG A 262 -13.13 -8.78 -3.12
C ARG A 262 -13.28 -9.90 -4.13
N TYR A 263 -12.18 -10.17 -4.84
CA TYR A 263 -12.10 -11.23 -5.83
C TYR A 263 -12.08 -12.64 -5.20
N LEU A 264 -11.50 -12.77 -4.00
CA LEU A 264 -11.39 -14.05 -3.28
C LEU A 264 -12.12 -13.96 -1.92
N PRO A 265 -13.04 -14.89 -1.60
CA PRO A 265 -13.75 -14.91 -0.32
C PRO A 265 -12.83 -15.04 0.91
N HIS A 266 -11.67 -15.68 0.73
CA HIS A 266 -10.65 -15.87 1.77
C HIS A 266 -9.43 -14.94 1.60
N GLY A 267 -9.47 -13.98 0.66
CA GLY A 267 -8.45 -12.94 0.58
C GLY A 267 -8.53 -11.99 1.78
N TRP A 268 -7.46 -11.23 2.01
CA TRP A 268 -7.41 -10.21 3.04
C TRP A 268 -8.63 -9.28 2.94
N SER A 269 -9.34 -9.09 4.05
CA SER A 269 -10.49 -8.19 4.15
C SER A 269 -10.21 -7.20 5.26
N THR A 270 -10.23 -5.91 4.91
CA THR A 270 -10.05 -4.85 5.89
C THR A 270 -11.17 -4.91 6.92
N LEU A 271 -12.41 -5.18 6.47
CA LEU A 271 -13.56 -5.35 7.35
C LEU A 271 -13.38 -6.52 8.32
N GLN A 272 -12.98 -7.69 7.82
CA GLN A 272 -12.79 -8.87 8.66
C GLN A 272 -11.65 -8.69 9.66
N SER A 273 -10.53 -8.12 9.21
CA SER A 273 -9.40 -7.79 10.10
C SER A 273 -9.83 -6.83 11.21
N CYS A 274 -10.63 -5.81 10.90
CA CYS A 274 -11.17 -4.90 11.91
C CYS A 274 -12.14 -5.61 12.89
N LYS A 275 -12.88 -6.62 12.44
CA LYS A 275 -13.77 -7.41 13.32
C LYS A 275 -13.01 -8.36 14.24
N GLU A 276 -11.92 -8.93 13.77
CA GLU A 276 -11.12 -9.92 14.50
C GLU A 276 -10.11 -9.26 15.44
N ASN A 277 -9.44 -8.21 14.95
CA ASN A 277 -8.29 -7.59 15.61
C ASN A 277 -8.56 -6.15 16.08
N GLY A 278 -9.67 -5.54 15.68
CA GLY A 278 -10.02 -4.18 16.06
C GLY A 278 -10.43 -4.07 17.53
N THR A 279 -10.38 -2.85 18.06
CA THR A 279 -10.84 -2.54 19.43
C THR A 279 -12.35 -2.76 19.60
N ASP A 280 -12.82 -2.99 20.84
CA ASP A 280 -14.26 -3.14 21.16
C ASP A 280 -15.13 -2.00 20.60
N TRP A 281 -14.59 -0.78 20.61
CA TRP A 281 -15.25 0.41 20.04
C TRP A 281 -15.43 0.27 18.53
N LEU A 282 -14.37 -0.11 17.81
CA LEU A 282 -14.40 -0.27 16.35
C LEU A 282 -15.33 -1.42 15.94
N GLN A 283 -15.27 -2.54 16.65
CA GLN A 283 -16.17 -3.67 16.42
C GLN A 283 -17.64 -3.27 16.63
N SER A 284 -17.94 -2.51 17.68
CA SER A 284 -19.29 -2.01 17.95
C SER A 284 -19.77 -1.02 16.88
N LEU A 285 -18.89 -0.12 16.43
CA LEU A 285 -19.16 0.82 15.34
C LEU A 285 -19.46 0.10 14.03
N ILE A 286 -18.68 -0.93 13.69
CA ILE A 286 -18.88 -1.78 12.52
C ILE A 286 -20.24 -2.48 12.62
N ALA A 287 -20.55 -3.12 13.76
CA ALA A 287 -21.81 -3.82 13.96
C ALA A 287 -23.04 -2.88 13.85
N ASP A 288 -22.95 -1.66 14.40
CA ASP A 288 -23.98 -0.63 14.23
C ASP A 288 -24.15 -0.22 12.76
N HIS A 289 -23.04 -0.02 12.04
CA HIS A 289 -23.08 0.32 10.63
C HIS A 289 -23.68 -0.82 9.79
N GLU A 290 -23.37 -2.08 10.09
CA GLU A 290 -23.99 -3.26 9.45
C GLU A 290 -25.49 -3.33 9.71
N ALA A 291 -25.92 -3.11 10.95
CA ALA A 291 -27.33 -3.09 11.30
C ALA A 291 -28.08 -1.99 10.54
N ARG A 292 -27.47 -0.81 10.40
CA ARG A 292 -28.02 0.28 9.57
C ARG A 292 -28.09 -0.13 8.10
N ARG A 293 -27.02 -0.68 7.52
CA ARG A 293 -27.00 -1.15 6.11
C ARG A 293 -28.03 -2.22 5.78
N ALA A 294 -28.44 -3.02 6.76
CA ALA A 294 -29.48 -4.04 6.57
C ALA A 294 -30.90 -3.45 6.45
N THR A 295 -31.09 -2.16 6.78
CA THR A 295 -32.39 -1.49 6.65
C THR A 295 -32.65 -1.05 5.20
N PRO A 296 -33.87 -1.21 4.65
CA PRO A 296 -34.20 -0.76 3.29
C PRO A 296 -34.04 0.75 3.07
N GLU A 297 -34.10 1.55 4.14
CA GLU A 297 -33.96 3.00 4.10
C GLU A 297 -32.49 3.48 4.14
N PHE A 298 -31.53 2.56 4.26
CA PHE A 298 -30.12 2.93 4.33
C PHE A 298 -29.65 3.56 3.02
N GLN A 299 -28.98 4.71 3.18
CA GLN A 299 -28.29 5.39 2.10
C GLN A 299 -26.90 5.82 2.59
N ILE A 300 -25.91 5.70 1.72
CA ILE A 300 -24.57 6.23 1.97
C ILE A 300 -24.67 7.76 2.01
N SER A 301 -24.08 8.38 3.03
CA SER A 301 -23.99 9.83 3.13
C SER A 301 -22.71 10.31 2.45
N TYR A 302 -22.84 11.15 1.43
CA TYR A 302 -21.72 11.66 0.63
C TYR A 302 -21.09 12.95 1.17
N GLY A 303 -21.65 13.55 2.24
CA GLY A 303 -21.10 14.75 2.85
C GLY A 303 -22.19 15.72 3.33
N ASN A 304 -21.95 17.02 3.14
CA ASN A 304 -22.92 18.06 3.51
C ASN A 304 -24.26 17.91 2.76
N ALA A 305 -25.36 18.36 3.36
CA ALA A 305 -26.72 18.10 2.88
C ALA A 305 -26.99 18.49 1.41
N GLU A 306 -26.46 19.63 0.95
CA GLU A 306 -26.62 20.11 -0.42
C GLU A 306 -25.94 19.17 -1.43
N PHE A 307 -24.71 18.76 -1.13
CA PHE A 307 -23.95 17.82 -1.93
C PHE A 307 -24.60 16.43 -1.92
N ASN A 308 -24.96 15.94 -0.73
CA ASN A 308 -25.61 14.65 -0.55
C ASN A 308 -26.89 14.53 -1.39
N ALA A 309 -27.76 15.55 -1.34
CA ALA A 309 -28.99 15.57 -2.13
C ALA A 309 -28.73 15.65 -3.64
N ALA A 310 -27.68 16.35 -4.08
CA ALA A 310 -27.31 16.43 -5.48
C ALA A 310 -26.82 15.06 -6.01
N VAL A 311 -25.95 14.39 -5.26
CA VAL A 311 -25.41 13.07 -5.63
C VAL A 311 -26.52 12.01 -5.65
N HIS A 312 -27.39 11.95 -4.65
CA HIS A 312 -28.52 10.99 -4.66
C HIS A 312 -29.43 11.17 -5.87
N ARG A 313 -29.74 12.41 -6.27
CA ARG A 313 -30.56 12.64 -7.50
C ARG A 313 -29.92 12.06 -8.75
N ILE A 314 -28.59 12.07 -8.85
CA ILE A 314 -27.85 11.49 -9.97
C ILE A 314 -27.93 9.96 -9.89
N VAL A 315 -27.57 9.38 -8.74
CA VAL A 315 -27.56 7.92 -8.53
C VAL A 315 -28.96 7.32 -8.68
N ASP A 316 -29.99 7.91 -8.07
CA ASP A 316 -31.38 7.46 -8.16
C ASP A 316 -31.88 7.49 -9.61
N ARG A 317 -31.51 8.52 -10.38
CA ARG A 317 -31.87 8.64 -11.79
C ARG A 317 -31.18 7.57 -12.65
N LEU A 318 -29.89 7.31 -12.40
CA LEU A 318 -29.12 6.30 -13.14
C LEU A 318 -29.65 4.91 -12.83
N THR A 319 -29.79 4.57 -11.55
CA THR A 319 -30.24 3.24 -11.09
C THR A 319 -31.70 2.91 -11.45
N ALA A 320 -32.52 3.93 -11.75
CA ALA A 320 -33.86 3.75 -12.29
C ALA A 320 -33.90 3.29 -13.76
N ASP A 321 -32.82 3.42 -14.53
CA ASP A 321 -32.76 2.90 -15.91
C ASP A 321 -32.70 1.35 -15.87
N PRO A 322 -33.50 0.64 -16.69
CA PRO A 322 -33.55 -0.82 -16.70
C PRO A 322 -32.19 -1.49 -16.91
N ALA A 323 -31.22 -0.81 -17.53
CA ALA A 323 -29.87 -1.33 -17.70
C ALA A 323 -29.18 -1.62 -16.35
N PHE A 324 -29.49 -0.88 -15.29
CA PHE A 324 -28.95 -1.11 -13.94
C PHE A 324 -29.69 -2.21 -13.16
N GLN A 325 -30.78 -2.74 -13.72
CA GLN A 325 -31.54 -3.85 -13.13
C GLN A 325 -31.16 -5.21 -13.74
N VAL A 326 -30.31 -5.22 -14.77
CA VAL A 326 -29.80 -6.45 -15.41
C VAL A 326 -28.79 -7.14 -14.48
N ARG A 327 -28.98 -8.44 -14.25
CA ARG A 327 -28.13 -9.24 -13.36
C ARG A 327 -26.71 -9.35 -13.92
N ASP A 328 -25.70 -9.13 -13.07
CA ASP A 328 -24.31 -9.43 -13.40
C ASP A 328 -24.07 -10.93 -13.31
N LEU A 329 -24.02 -11.59 -14.47
CA LEU A 329 -23.79 -13.02 -14.59
C LEU A 329 -22.41 -13.41 -14.05
N TYR A 330 -21.40 -12.55 -14.17
CA TYR A 330 -20.05 -12.82 -13.69
C TYR A 330 -19.91 -12.63 -12.18
N GLU A 331 -20.64 -11.68 -11.58
CA GLU A 331 -20.73 -11.56 -10.13
C GLU A 331 -21.38 -12.79 -9.50
N GLU A 332 -22.46 -13.31 -10.10
CA GLU A 332 -23.08 -14.56 -9.64
C GLU A 332 -22.14 -15.76 -9.78
N GLN A 333 -21.37 -15.83 -10.86
CA GLN A 333 -20.36 -16.86 -11.05
C GLN A 333 -19.28 -16.80 -9.96
N ARG A 334 -18.78 -15.59 -9.65
CA ARG A 334 -17.81 -15.36 -8.57
C ARG A 334 -18.39 -15.73 -7.21
N ARG A 335 -19.62 -15.34 -6.91
CA ARG A 335 -20.28 -15.66 -5.63
C ARG A 335 -20.55 -17.15 -5.45
N ASN A 336 -20.75 -17.88 -6.53
CA ASN A 336 -20.98 -19.32 -6.52
C ASN A 336 -19.68 -20.13 -6.72
N ALA A 337 -18.53 -19.48 -6.87
CA ALA A 337 -17.25 -20.15 -6.95
C ALA A 337 -16.92 -20.82 -5.62
N THR A 338 -16.43 -22.06 -5.70
CA THR A 338 -15.94 -22.79 -4.53
C THR A 338 -14.43 -22.71 -4.49
N TYR A 339 -13.90 -22.50 -3.29
CA TYR A 339 -12.47 -22.36 -3.05
C TYR A 339 -12.03 -23.49 -2.11
N GLU A 340 -11.00 -24.21 -2.50
CA GLU A 340 -10.35 -25.21 -1.66
C GLU A 340 -8.91 -24.78 -1.39
N GLN A 341 -8.58 -24.59 -0.11
CA GLN A 341 -7.21 -24.37 0.32
C GLN A 341 -6.49 -25.71 0.37
N MET A 342 -5.40 -25.83 -0.37
CA MET A 342 -4.56 -27.02 -0.38
C MET A 342 -3.13 -26.61 -0.08
N TRP A 343 -2.43 -27.43 0.67
CA TRP A 343 -0.99 -27.31 0.83
C TRP A 343 -0.35 -28.20 -0.23
N VAL A 344 0.26 -27.60 -1.24
CA VAL A 344 0.98 -28.30 -2.32
C VAL A 344 2.44 -27.90 -2.19
N ASP A 345 3.30 -28.89 -1.95
CA ASP A 345 4.76 -28.71 -1.80
C ASP A 345 5.18 -27.61 -0.82
N GLY A 346 4.45 -27.49 0.29
CA GLY A 346 4.73 -26.50 1.35
C GLY A 346 4.19 -25.09 1.06
N GLN A 347 3.65 -24.85 -0.13
CA GLN A 347 2.96 -23.62 -0.49
C GLN A 347 1.45 -23.73 -0.29
N LEU A 348 0.82 -22.64 0.16
CA LEU A 348 -0.63 -22.53 0.23
C LEU A 348 -1.17 -22.25 -1.19
N THR A 349 -1.77 -23.27 -1.81
CA THR A 349 -2.43 -23.14 -3.11
C THR A 349 -3.94 -23.05 -2.93
N ILE A 350 -4.57 -22.04 -3.54
CA ILE A 350 -6.02 -21.91 -3.56
C ILE A 350 -6.54 -22.46 -4.89
N ARG A 351 -7.21 -23.62 -4.84
CA ARG A 351 -7.94 -24.14 -6.01
C ARG A 351 -9.29 -23.45 -6.08
N MET A 352 -9.51 -22.70 -7.15
CA MET A 352 -10.78 -22.06 -7.44
C MET A 352 -11.54 -22.89 -8.48
N GLU A 353 -12.73 -23.37 -8.11
CA GLU A 353 -13.67 -23.98 -9.05
C GLU A 353 -14.76 -22.96 -9.38
N MET A 354 -14.70 -22.43 -10.60
CA MET A 354 -15.70 -21.52 -11.14
C MET A 354 -16.85 -22.33 -11.75
N PRO A 355 -18.11 -22.16 -11.32
CA PRO A 355 -19.23 -22.81 -11.95
C PRO A 355 -19.35 -22.35 -13.41
N THR A 356 -19.68 -23.26 -14.34
CA THR A 356 -19.88 -22.88 -15.74
C THR A 356 -21.11 -21.97 -15.84
N LEU A 357 -20.97 -20.81 -16.51
CA LEU A 357 -22.09 -19.96 -16.89
C LEU A 357 -22.96 -20.72 -17.91
N THR A 358 -23.88 -21.52 -17.41
CA THR A 358 -24.77 -22.33 -18.25
C THR A 358 -26.05 -21.53 -18.47
N THR A 359 -26.45 -21.38 -19.73
CA THR A 359 -27.73 -20.77 -20.17
C THR A 359 -28.93 -21.61 -19.71
N SER A 360 -29.12 -21.82 -18.40
CA SER A 360 -30.18 -22.67 -17.87
C SER A 360 -31.19 -21.84 -17.11
N ALA A 361 -32.20 -21.33 -17.82
CA ALA A 361 -33.46 -20.91 -17.22
C ALA A 361 -34.65 -20.95 -18.19
N VAL A 362 -34.92 -22.07 -18.86
CA VAL A 362 -36.31 -22.50 -19.13
C VAL A 362 -36.36 -24.03 -19.12
N LEU A 363 -36.74 -24.64 -17.99
CA LEU A 363 -37.36 -25.97 -18.05
C LEU A 363 -38.74 -25.75 -18.67
N ILE A 364 -38.86 -25.92 -19.99
CA ILE A 364 -40.17 -26.22 -20.58
C ILE A 364 -40.50 -27.61 -20.07
N SER A 365 -41.50 -27.70 -19.18
CA SER A 365 -42.11 -28.98 -18.83
C SER A 365 -42.48 -29.69 -20.12
N GLU A 366 -41.89 -30.85 -20.38
CA GLU A 366 -42.34 -31.78 -21.42
C GLU A 366 -43.76 -32.23 -21.06
N GLU A 367 -44.77 -31.43 -21.41
CA GLU A 367 -46.16 -31.84 -21.54
C GLU A 367 -47.01 -30.72 -22.15
N SER A 368 -46.76 -30.38 -23.42
CA SER A 368 -47.83 -30.03 -24.37
C SER A 368 -47.27 -29.93 -25.78
N GLU A 369 -47.57 -30.94 -26.61
CA GLU A 369 -47.58 -30.79 -28.07
C GLU A 369 -48.72 -29.82 -28.44
N ASP A 370 -48.46 -28.52 -28.43
CA ASP A 370 -49.27 -27.57 -29.18
C ASP A 370 -48.41 -26.37 -29.62
N ALA A 371 -48.40 -26.18 -30.94
CA ALA A 371 -47.72 -25.17 -31.74
C ALA A 371 -47.05 -23.99 -31.00
N VAL A 372 -45.72 -24.03 -30.86
CA VAL A 372 -44.91 -22.84 -30.54
C VAL A 372 -44.82 -21.97 -31.80
N ALA A 373 -45.31 -20.74 -31.69
CA ALA A 373 -45.22 -19.72 -32.73
C ALA A 373 -43.75 -19.44 -33.09
N ALA A 374 -43.46 -19.30 -34.38
CA ALA A 374 -42.13 -19.09 -34.95
C ALA A 374 -41.59 -17.65 -34.76
N ASP A 375 -41.74 -17.08 -33.55
CA ASP A 375 -41.26 -15.73 -33.22
C ASP A 375 -40.84 -15.57 -31.74
N SER A 376 -40.49 -16.67 -31.05
CA SER A 376 -39.83 -16.56 -29.75
C SER A 376 -38.35 -16.26 -29.95
N GLU A 377 -37.94 -15.01 -29.68
CA GLU A 377 -36.53 -14.64 -29.51
C GLU A 377 -35.86 -15.66 -28.57
N VAL A 378 -34.78 -16.27 -29.06
CA VAL A 378 -33.91 -17.10 -28.22
C VAL A 378 -33.31 -16.18 -27.16
N PRO A 379 -33.49 -16.44 -25.85
CA PRO A 379 -32.89 -15.62 -24.81
C PRO A 379 -31.36 -15.57 -24.98
N ASP A 380 -30.79 -14.38 -25.14
CA ASP A 380 -29.36 -14.13 -25.24
C ASP A 380 -28.89 -13.36 -23.99
N PRO A 381 -28.78 -14.04 -22.83
CA PRO A 381 -28.49 -13.38 -21.56
C PRO A 381 -27.11 -12.73 -21.53
N PHE A 382 -26.14 -13.23 -22.31
CA PHE A 382 -24.81 -12.63 -22.43
C PHE A 382 -24.86 -11.34 -23.25
N GLY A 383 -25.52 -11.36 -24.42
CA GLY A 383 -25.69 -10.15 -25.21
C GLY A 383 -26.60 -9.12 -24.54
N ASP A 384 -27.61 -9.54 -23.77
CA ASP A 384 -28.43 -8.65 -22.94
C ASP A 384 -27.59 -7.98 -21.85
N TYR A 385 -26.74 -8.76 -21.17
CA TYR A 385 -25.78 -8.24 -20.19
C TYR A 385 -24.79 -7.26 -20.83
N GLU A 386 -24.16 -7.60 -21.96
CA GLU A 386 -23.22 -6.72 -22.66
C GLU A 386 -23.90 -5.41 -23.11
N ARG A 387 -25.11 -5.48 -23.68
CA ARG A 387 -25.89 -4.31 -24.06
C ARG A 387 -26.24 -3.44 -22.85
N ALA A 388 -26.65 -4.06 -21.75
CA ALA A 388 -26.93 -3.37 -20.50
C ALA A 388 -25.68 -2.68 -19.96
N ARG A 389 -24.53 -3.36 -19.99
CA ARG A 389 -23.25 -2.82 -19.50
C ARG A 389 -22.77 -1.64 -20.35
N GLU A 390 -22.90 -1.74 -21.67
CA GLU A 390 -22.60 -0.64 -22.58
C GLU A 390 -23.54 0.56 -22.34
N ARG A 391 -24.84 0.30 -22.13
CA ARG A 391 -25.83 1.32 -21.77
C ARG A 391 -25.50 1.99 -20.43
N GLN A 392 -25.08 1.23 -19.43
CA GLN A 392 -24.62 1.75 -18.14
C GLN A 392 -23.43 2.70 -18.33
N ARG A 393 -22.38 2.32 -19.08
CA ARG A 393 -21.23 3.19 -19.38
C ARG A 393 -21.65 4.52 -19.98
N GLN A 394 -22.48 4.45 -21.02
CA GLN A 394 -22.94 5.65 -21.72
C GLN A 394 -23.75 6.59 -20.80
N LEU A 395 -24.56 6.02 -19.90
CA LEU A 395 -25.33 6.78 -18.92
C LEU A 395 -24.44 7.41 -17.85
N VAL A 396 -23.48 6.65 -17.33
CA VAL A 396 -22.49 7.10 -16.35
C VAL A 396 -21.66 8.24 -16.93
N ASP A 397 -21.14 8.09 -18.15
CA ASP A 397 -20.37 9.11 -18.84
C ASP A 397 -21.18 10.37 -19.12
N ALA A 398 -22.43 10.23 -19.55
CA ALA A 398 -23.33 11.35 -19.79
C ALA A 398 -23.68 12.12 -18.50
N ALA A 399 -23.62 11.46 -17.34
CA ALA A 399 -23.91 12.06 -16.04
C ALA A 399 -22.70 12.76 -15.39
N TRP A 400 -21.48 12.58 -15.92
CA TRP A 400 -20.27 13.21 -15.37
C TRP A 400 -20.40 14.74 -15.19
N PRO A 401 -20.92 15.53 -16.16
CA PRO A 401 -21.07 16.97 -15.96
C PRO A 401 -21.99 17.32 -14.78
N GLU A 402 -23.00 16.51 -14.48
CA GLU A 402 -23.89 16.73 -13.33
C GLU A 402 -23.18 16.45 -12.02
N LEU A 403 -22.40 15.37 -11.94
CA LEU A 403 -21.59 15.07 -10.75
C LEU A 403 -20.53 16.16 -10.53
N LYS A 404 -19.90 16.63 -11.61
CA LYS A 404 -18.93 17.73 -11.57
C LYS A 404 -19.53 19.02 -11.00
N GLU A 405 -20.76 19.37 -11.38
CA GLU A 405 -21.48 20.50 -10.77
C GLU A 405 -21.85 20.23 -9.31
N ALA A 406 -22.25 19.00 -8.96
CA ALA A 406 -22.51 18.62 -7.59
C ALA A 406 -21.26 18.78 -6.71
N ILE A 407 -20.08 18.39 -7.19
CA ILE A 407 -18.81 18.51 -6.45
C ILE A 407 -18.50 19.96 -6.05
N ARG A 408 -19.00 20.98 -6.77
CA ARG A 408 -18.87 22.39 -6.36
C ARG A 408 -19.69 22.75 -5.12
N LEU A 409 -20.67 21.93 -4.77
CA LEU A 409 -21.48 22.06 -3.55
C LEU A 409 -20.86 21.32 -2.35
N TRP A 410 -19.88 20.44 -2.60
CA TRP A 410 -19.22 19.68 -1.56
C TRP A 410 -18.43 20.60 -0.65
N ARG A 411 -18.50 20.32 0.66
CA ARG A 411 -17.72 21.01 1.69
C ARG A 411 -16.99 20.00 2.55
N PRO A 412 -15.74 20.27 2.91
CA PRO A 412 -14.97 19.41 3.79
C PRO A 412 -15.64 19.32 5.17
N LEU A 413 -15.59 18.13 5.77
CA LEU A 413 -16.10 17.88 7.12
C LEU A 413 -15.07 18.25 8.20
N HIS A 414 -13.80 18.29 7.80
CA HIS A 414 -12.63 18.55 8.64
C HIS A 414 -11.54 19.20 7.77
N GLU A 415 -10.55 19.85 8.37
CA GLU A 415 -9.43 20.44 7.62
C GLU A 415 -8.65 19.41 6.77
N ASP A 416 -8.58 18.17 7.26
CA ASP A 416 -7.91 17.05 6.59
C ASP A 416 -8.82 16.30 5.60
N HIS A 417 -10.06 16.76 5.41
CA HIS A 417 -10.95 16.24 4.39
C HIS A 417 -10.71 17.00 3.09
N ILE A 418 -9.82 16.49 2.24
CA ILE A 418 -9.40 17.13 1.00
C ILE A 418 -10.00 16.51 -0.25
N ALA A 419 -10.74 15.40 -0.17
CA ALA A 419 -11.56 14.88 -1.26
C ALA A 419 -12.70 13.97 -0.73
N PRO A 420 -13.89 13.98 -1.38
CA PRO A 420 -15.02 13.12 -1.02
C PRO A 420 -14.78 11.67 -1.47
N VAL A 421 -13.84 10.97 -0.85
CA VAL A 421 -13.52 9.59 -1.22
C VAL A 421 -14.65 8.61 -0.96
N VAL A 422 -15.61 8.95 -0.09
CA VAL A 422 -16.84 8.17 0.13
C VAL A 422 -17.62 7.90 -1.16
N LEU A 423 -17.46 8.72 -2.22
CA LEU A 423 -18.08 8.48 -3.52
C LEU A 423 -17.71 7.10 -4.08
N PHE A 424 -16.50 6.62 -3.82
CA PHE A 424 -16.03 5.30 -4.28
C PHE A 424 -16.69 4.12 -3.53
N ALA A 425 -17.46 4.37 -2.48
CA ALA A 425 -18.26 3.33 -1.84
C ALA A 425 -19.52 2.95 -2.65
N ASP A 426 -19.96 3.84 -3.54
CA ASP A 426 -21.06 3.59 -4.47
C ASP A 426 -20.53 3.05 -5.81
N PRO A 427 -20.98 1.87 -6.29
CA PRO A 427 -20.47 1.28 -7.54
C PRO A 427 -20.61 2.18 -8.77
N VAL A 428 -21.70 2.94 -8.86
CA VAL A 428 -21.98 3.79 -10.02
C VAL A 428 -21.01 4.96 -10.04
N LEU A 429 -20.74 5.55 -8.87
CA LEU A 429 -19.83 6.68 -8.73
C LEU A 429 -18.36 6.24 -8.82
N ALA A 430 -18.00 5.09 -8.26
CA ALA A 430 -16.67 4.49 -8.38
C ALA A 430 -16.31 4.24 -9.85
N GLU A 431 -17.27 3.79 -10.66
CA GLU A 431 -17.08 3.67 -12.12
C GLU A 431 -17.04 5.03 -12.83
N MET A 432 -17.84 5.99 -12.36
CA MET A 432 -17.92 7.31 -12.96
C MET A 432 -16.61 8.10 -12.84
N ILE A 433 -15.93 7.99 -11.70
CA ILE A 433 -14.73 8.77 -11.38
C ILE A 433 -13.49 8.02 -11.88
N THR A 434 -13.14 8.23 -13.15
CA THR A 434 -11.87 7.78 -13.73
C THR A 434 -10.69 8.61 -13.21
N GLU A 435 -9.46 8.17 -13.44
CA GLU A 435 -8.25 8.96 -13.10
C GLU A 435 -8.33 10.39 -13.65
N GLU A 436 -8.67 10.57 -14.94
CA GLU A 436 -8.79 11.89 -15.58
C GLU A 436 -9.82 12.78 -14.87
N ARG A 437 -10.97 12.18 -14.52
CA ARG A 437 -12.06 12.87 -13.82
C ARG A 437 -11.70 13.20 -12.37
N GLY A 438 -10.97 12.32 -11.70
CA GLY A 438 -10.46 12.59 -10.36
C GLY A 438 -9.37 13.64 -10.35
N ARG A 439 -8.45 13.64 -11.33
CA ARG A 439 -7.50 14.75 -11.57
C ARG A 439 -8.23 16.07 -11.77
N GLU A 440 -9.31 16.07 -12.56
CA GLU A 440 -10.14 17.26 -12.75
C GLU A 440 -10.75 17.76 -11.43
N VAL A 441 -11.21 16.86 -10.56
CA VAL A 441 -11.77 17.19 -9.24
C VAL A 441 -10.72 17.72 -8.27
N LEU A 442 -9.54 17.10 -8.22
CA LEU A 442 -8.42 17.57 -7.40
C LEU A 442 -7.92 18.95 -7.87
N SER A 443 -7.93 19.21 -9.18
CA SER A 443 -7.50 20.48 -9.76
C SER A 443 -8.48 21.65 -9.51
N MET A 444 -9.69 21.38 -9.01
CA MET A 444 -10.62 22.45 -8.66
C MET A 444 -10.12 23.21 -7.43
N CYS A 445 -9.75 24.48 -7.59
CA CYS A 445 -9.43 25.36 -6.47
C CYS A 445 -10.57 25.35 -5.45
N ARG A 446 -10.24 24.98 -4.22
CA ARG A 446 -11.18 24.96 -3.10
C ARG A 446 -10.80 26.10 -2.19
N THR A 447 -11.64 27.12 -2.15
CA THR A 447 -11.51 28.16 -1.12
C THR A 447 -11.86 27.53 0.22
N GLY A 448 -10.84 27.09 0.95
CA GLY A 448 -10.88 27.06 2.41
C GLY A 448 -10.80 28.50 2.91
N GLU A 449 -11.63 28.84 3.90
CA GLU A 449 -11.48 30.08 4.67
C GLU A 449 -10.13 30.12 5.40
#